data_AF-A0AA36F6L5-F1
#
_entry.id   AF-A0AA36F6L5-F1
#
_cell.length_a   1.000
_cell.length_b   1.000
_cell.length_c   1.000
_cell.angle_alpha   90.00
_cell.angle_beta   90.00
_cell.angle_gamma   90.00
#
_symmetry.space_group_name_H-M   'P 1'
#
loop_
_entity.id
_entity.type
_entity.pdbx_description
1 polymer ?
#
loop_
_entity_poly.entity_id
_entity_poly.type
_entity_poly.pdbx_seq_one_letter_code
_entity_poly.pdbx_strand_id
1 'polypeptide(L)'
;MKASRLKNPFEAKHSDKKEKPLSYFLQLISSFKKQRQTFNTLLQETSKQENDGLIASYNIALLVAKSWKSHTIGETLLRPIIEEVLSTVMYEKPDNIIKKIPFGNNTISRCIDEMASDIKHQLTNILRRSKFSIQADESTVVDNQ
;
A
#
# COMPACT_ATOMS: atom_id res chain seq x y z
N MET A 1 22.10 -37.50 0.07
CA MET A 1 21.67 -38.03 1.40
C MET A 1 21.40 -39.53 1.29
N LYS A 2 21.82 -40.36 2.26
CA LYS A 2 21.49 -41.80 2.27
C LYS A 2 20.03 -42.01 2.69
N ALA A 3 19.27 -42.81 1.93
CA ALA A 3 17.84 -43.06 2.17
C ALA A 3 17.53 -43.61 3.57
N SER A 4 18.46 -44.38 4.16
CA SER A 4 18.33 -44.95 5.50
C SER A 4 18.24 -43.90 6.63
N ARG A 5 18.70 -42.67 6.40
CA ARG A 5 18.67 -41.60 7.41
C ARG A 5 17.35 -40.83 7.47
N LEU A 6 16.48 -40.99 6.46
CA LEU A 6 15.19 -40.28 6.39
C LEU A 6 14.02 -41.15 6.86
N LYS A 7 14.18 -42.48 6.90
CA LYS A 7 13.12 -43.42 7.25
C LYS A 7 12.72 -43.31 8.73
N ASN A 8 13.67 -43.42 9.66
CA ASN A 8 13.37 -43.40 11.09
C ASN A 8 12.76 -42.05 11.56
N PRO A 9 13.27 -40.88 11.15
CA PRO A 9 12.65 -39.60 11.52
C PRO A 9 11.25 -39.41 10.92
N PHE A 10 11.02 -39.91 9.70
CA PHE A 10 9.72 -39.83 9.05
C PHE A 10 8.69 -40.72 9.77
N GLU A 11 9.05 -41.96 10.08
CA GLU A 11 8.17 -42.89 10.79
C GLU A 11 7.89 -42.43 12.23
N ALA A 12 8.86 -41.79 12.89
CA ALA A 12 8.68 -41.23 14.24
C ALA A 12 7.76 -40.00 14.26
N LYS A 13 7.82 -39.12 13.24
CA LYS A 13 7.03 -37.88 13.18
C LYS A 13 5.70 -38.01 12.43
N HIS A 14 5.59 -38.99 11.55
CA HIS A 14 4.46 -39.20 10.64
C HIS A 14 4.09 -40.69 10.57
N SER A 15 3.88 -41.30 11.74
CA SER A 15 3.53 -42.72 11.87
C SER A 15 2.25 -43.08 11.10
N ASP A 16 1.31 -42.14 11.01
CA ASP A 16 0.05 -42.21 10.25
C ASP A 16 0.25 -42.29 8.72
N LYS A 17 1.45 -41.95 8.24
CA LYS A 17 1.78 -41.89 6.80
C LYS A 17 2.74 -42.97 6.34
N LYS A 18 3.20 -43.83 7.24
CA LYS A 18 4.24 -44.85 6.99
C LYS A 18 3.91 -45.82 5.85
N GLU A 19 2.65 -46.23 5.74
CA GLU A 19 2.19 -47.23 4.76
C GLU A 19 1.42 -46.64 3.58
N LYS A 20 1.45 -45.32 3.42
CA LYS A 20 0.71 -44.68 2.32
C LYS A 20 1.39 -44.98 0.98
N PRO A 21 0.61 -45.25 -0.09
CA PRO A 21 1.18 -45.51 -1.41
C PRO A 21 1.82 -44.26 -2.00
N LEU A 22 2.72 -44.43 -2.98
CA LEU A 22 3.35 -43.30 -3.69
C LEU A 22 2.34 -42.31 -4.26
N SER A 23 1.18 -42.80 -4.72
CA SER A 23 0.08 -41.97 -5.24
C SER A 23 -0.44 -40.96 -4.21
N TYR A 24 -0.51 -41.33 -2.92
CA TYR A 24 -0.90 -40.43 -1.84
C TYR A 24 0.08 -39.26 -1.73
N PHE A 25 1.40 -39.53 -1.78
CA PHE A 25 2.41 -38.48 -1.69
C PHE A 25 2.45 -37.59 -2.92
N LEU A 26 2.24 -38.15 -4.13
CA LEU A 26 2.11 -37.35 -5.35
C LEU A 26 0.89 -36.42 -5.29
N GLN A 27 -0.25 -36.93 -4.83
CA GLN A 27 -1.45 -36.13 -4.61
C GLN A 27 -1.23 -35.06 -3.56
N LEU A 28 -0.56 -35.38 -2.45
CA LEU A 28 -0.21 -34.44 -1.39
C LEU A 28 0.72 -33.32 -1.89
N ILE A 29 1.72 -33.64 -2.71
CA ILE A 29 2.57 -32.64 -3.35
C ILE A 29 1.74 -31.74 -4.26
N SER A 30 0.82 -32.31 -5.04
CA SER A 30 -0.06 -31.52 -5.92
C SER A 30 -1.00 -30.59 -5.13
N SER A 31 -1.53 -31.05 -4.00
CA SER A 31 -2.43 -30.24 -3.17
C SER A 31 -1.67 -29.09 -2.49
N PHE A 32 -0.46 -29.35 -1.99
CA PHE A 32 0.40 -28.29 -1.45
C PHE A 32 0.80 -27.25 -2.51
N LYS A 33 1.10 -27.68 -3.75
CA LYS A 33 1.37 -26.74 -4.85
C LYS A 33 0.17 -25.85 -5.14
N LYS A 34 -1.04 -26.43 -5.22
CA LYS A 34 -2.28 -25.66 -5.41
C LYS A 34 -2.52 -24.69 -4.26
N GLN A 35 -2.41 -25.15 -3.01
CA GLN A 35 -2.59 -24.32 -1.82
C GLN A 35 -1.59 -23.14 -1.78
N ARG A 36 -0.33 -23.39 -2.12
CA ARG A 36 0.70 -22.34 -2.21
C ARG A 36 0.41 -21.34 -3.32
N GLN A 37 -0.07 -21.79 -4.47
CA GLN A 37 -0.51 -20.91 -5.55
C GLN A 37 -1.68 -20.02 -5.09
N THR A 38 -2.72 -20.61 -4.49
CA THR A 38 -3.86 -19.85 -3.95
C THR A 38 -3.42 -18.82 -2.92
N PHE A 39 -2.52 -19.18 -2.00
CA PHE A 39 -1.99 -18.25 -1.01
C PHE A 39 -1.22 -17.08 -1.65
N ASN A 40 -0.36 -17.37 -2.65
CA ASN A 40 0.36 -16.34 -3.37
C ASN A 40 -0.58 -15.39 -4.13
N THR A 41 -1.64 -15.92 -4.76
CA THR A 41 -2.65 -15.12 -5.44
C THR A 41 -3.38 -14.20 -4.46
N LEU A 42 -3.82 -14.72 -3.31
CA LEU A 42 -4.49 -13.94 -2.28
C LEU A 42 -3.60 -12.81 -1.73
N LEU A 43 -2.31 -13.09 -1.50
CA LEU A 43 -1.32 -12.07 -1.09
C LEU A 43 -1.15 -10.99 -2.15
N GLN A 44 -1.11 -11.38 -3.43
CA GLN A 44 -1.01 -10.42 -4.54
C GLN A 44 -2.26 -9.54 -4.64
N GLU A 45 -3.46 -10.12 -4.51
CA GLU A 45 -4.72 -9.38 -4.52
C GLU A 45 -4.82 -8.39 -3.35
N THR A 46 -4.44 -8.80 -2.14
CA THR A 46 -4.36 -7.89 -0.98
C THR A 46 -3.35 -6.77 -1.21
N SER A 47 -2.16 -7.10 -1.72
CA SER A 47 -1.13 -6.08 -2.02
C SER A 47 -1.58 -5.09 -3.09
N LYS A 48 -2.34 -5.54 -4.10
CA LYS A 48 -2.85 -4.68 -5.17
C LYS A 48 -3.92 -3.73 -4.64
N GLN A 49 -4.86 -4.25 -3.85
CA GLN A 49 -5.93 -3.47 -3.25
C GLN A 49 -5.42 -2.44 -2.24
N GLU A 50 -4.42 -2.79 -1.43
CA GLU A 50 -3.73 -1.85 -0.53
C GLU A 50 -2.99 -0.77 -1.32
N ASN A 51 -2.36 -1.14 -2.44
CA ASN A 51 -1.67 -0.18 -3.30
C ASN A 51 -2.63 0.83 -3.93
N ASP A 52 -3.79 0.39 -4.44
CA ASP A 52 -4.79 1.29 -5.04
C ASP A 52 -5.32 2.34 -4.05
N GLY A 53 -5.56 1.94 -2.80
CA GLY A 53 -6.00 2.84 -1.73
C GLY A 53 -4.94 3.87 -1.33
N LEU A 54 -3.67 3.45 -1.29
CA LEU A 54 -2.54 4.35 -1.07
C LEU A 54 -2.37 5.34 -2.22
N ILE A 55 -2.41 4.86 -3.47
CA ILE A 55 -2.34 5.70 -4.67
C ILE A 55 -3.45 6.77 -4.62
N ALA A 56 -4.68 6.37 -4.29
CA ALA A 56 -5.79 7.31 -4.13
C ALA A 56 -5.49 8.37 -3.06
N SER A 57 -4.94 7.97 -1.91
CA SER A 57 -4.58 8.89 -0.82
C SER A 57 -3.51 9.91 -1.24
N TYR A 58 -2.43 9.51 -1.93
CA TYR A 58 -1.44 10.45 -2.45
C TYR A 58 -2.05 11.41 -3.48
N ASN A 59 -2.92 10.92 -4.36
CA ASN A 59 -3.60 11.77 -5.34
C ASN A 59 -4.51 12.81 -4.66
N ILE A 60 -5.25 12.40 -3.63
CA ILE A 60 -6.07 13.32 -2.81
C ILE A 60 -5.16 14.35 -2.11
N ALA A 61 -4.09 13.92 -1.47
CA ALA A 61 -3.13 14.79 -0.80
C ALA A 61 -2.53 15.84 -1.76
N LEU A 62 -2.22 15.43 -3.00
CA LEU A 62 -1.74 16.33 -4.05
C LEU A 62 -2.80 17.38 -4.42
N LEU A 63 -4.07 16.99 -4.55
CA LEU A 63 -5.17 17.92 -4.83
C LEU A 63 -5.39 18.91 -3.68
N VAL A 64 -5.29 18.44 -2.43
CA VAL A 64 -5.38 19.29 -1.22
C VAL A 64 -4.24 20.31 -1.20
N ALA A 65 -2.99 19.87 -1.43
CA ALA A 65 -1.84 20.77 -1.50
C ALA A 65 -1.97 21.80 -2.61
N LYS A 66 -2.37 21.39 -3.82
CA LYS A 66 -2.58 22.29 -4.97
C LYS A 66 -3.68 23.33 -4.75
N SER A 67 -4.69 22.98 -3.96
CA SER A 67 -5.81 23.86 -3.64
C SER A 67 -5.56 24.73 -2.40
N TRP A 68 -4.37 24.64 -1.79
CA TRP A 68 -4.00 25.36 -0.57
C TRP A 68 -5.00 25.17 0.57
N LYS A 69 -5.59 23.97 0.65
CA LYS A 69 -6.58 23.63 1.68
C LYS A 69 -5.92 22.96 2.88
N SER A 70 -6.59 23.04 4.03
CA SER A 70 -6.18 22.30 5.22
C SER A 70 -6.17 20.79 4.94
N HIS A 71 -5.15 20.10 5.46
CA HIS A 71 -5.05 18.64 5.49
C HIS A 71 -6.27 17.96 6.15
N THR A 72 -7.01 18.67 7.01
CA THR A 72 -8.25 18.16 7.63
C THR A 72 -9.39 17.95 6.63
N ILE A 73 -9.32 18.55 5.44
CA ILE A 73 -10.40 18.49 4.43
C ILE A 73 -10.67 17.06 3.93
N GLY A 74 -9.68 16.17 4.05
CA GLY A 74 -9.85 14.75 3.73
C GLY A 74 -10.94 14.09 4.55
N GLU A 75 -10.86 14.23 5.89
CA GLU A 75 -11.82 13.62 6.80
C GLU A 75 -13.12 14.42 6.88
N THR A 76 -13.04 15.75 6.90
CA THR A 76 -14.20 16.60 7.18
C THR A 76 -15.14 16.77 5.98
N LEU A 77 -14.63 16.63 4.75
CA LEU A 77 -15.41 16.89 3.54
C LEU A 77 -15.28 15.81 2.48
N LEU A 78 -14.07 15.35 2.14
CA LEU A 78 -13.90 14.38 1.05
C LEU A 78 -14.48 13.01 1.41
N ARG A 79 -14.25 12.54 2.63
CA ARG A 79 -14.82 11.28 3.14
C ARG A 79 -16.35 11.25 3.04
N PRO A 80 -17.12 12.21 3.58
CA PRO A 80 -18.59 12.20 3.46
C PRO A 80 -19.07 12.35 2.01
N ILE A 81 -18.38 13.13 1.16
CA ILE A 81 -18.72 13.23 -0.27
C ILE A 81 -18.62 11.86 -0.95
N ILE A 82 -17.53 11.14 -0.70
CA ILE A 82 -17.32 9.82 -1.33
C ILE A 82 -18.32 8.81 -0.77
N GLU A 83 -18.61 8.84 0.53
CA GLU A 83 -19.66 8.01 1.14
C GLU A 83 -21.03 8.24 0.49
N GLU A 84 -21.40 9.51 0.24
CA GLU A 84 -22.66 9.89 -0.40
C GLU A 84 -22.74 9.40 -1.84
N VAL A 85 -21.69 9.62 -2.65
CA VAL A 85 -21.64 9.18 -4.06
C VAL A 85 -21.72 7.65 -4.16
N LEU A 86 -20.98 6.92 -3.32
CA LEU A 86 -21.02 5.46 -3.31
C LEU A 86 -22.41 4.94 -2.95
N SER A 87 -23.08 5.55 -1.98
CA SER A 87 -24.41 5.14 -1.52
C SER A 87 -25.52 5.47 -2.51
N THR A 88 -25.47 6.66 -3.13
CA THR A 88 -26.59 7.18 -3.93
C THR A 88 -26.46 6.92 -5.42
N VAL A 89 -25.25 7.02 -5.97
CA VAL A 89 -25.00 6.90 -7.41
C VAL A 89 -24.60 5.48 -7.76
N MET A 90 -23.71 4.89 -6.97
CA MET A 90 -23.17 3.55 -7.24
C MET A 90 -23.95 2.43 -6.56
N TYR A 91 -24.79 2.77 -5.57
CA TYR A 91 -25.53 1.80 -4.74
C TYR A 91 -24.62 0.75 -4.09
N GLU A 92 -23.39 1.14 -3.77
CA GLU A 92 -22.38 0.30 -3.12
C GLU A 92 -22.27 0.61 -1.63
N LYS A 93 -21.87 -0.39 -0.83
CA LYS A 93 -21.59 -0.18 0.60
C LYS A 93 -20.28 0.60 0.78
N PRO A 94 -20.31 1.85 1.29
CA PRO A 94 -19.11 2.70 1.35
C PRO A 94 -18.00 2.14 2.22
N ASP A 95 -18.35 1.41 3.29
CA ASP A 95 -17.41 0.86 4.25
C ASP A 95 -16.26 0.08 3.61
N ASN A 96 -16.54 -0.66 2.54
CA ASN A 96 -15.55 -1.50 1.90
C ASN A 96 -14.51 -0.67 1.14
N ILE A 97 -14.87 0.50 0.63
CA ILE A 97 -14.00 1.35 -0.20
C ILE A 97 -13.32 2.41 0.68
N ILE A 98 -14.09 3.06 1.56
CA ILE A 98 -13.59 4.12 2.44
C ILE A 98 -12.50 3.61 3.37
N LYS A 99 -12.61 2.38 3.89
CA LYS A 99 -11.58 1.78 4.75
C LYS A 99 -10.25 1.54 4.03
N LYS A 100 -10.26 1.42 2.69
CA LYS A 100 -9.06 1.18 1.90
C LYS A 100 -8.26 2.46 1.64
N ILE A 101 -8.91 3.63 1.69
CA ILE A 101 -8.28 4.91 1.41
C ILE A 101 -7.97 5.63 2.73
N PRO A 102 -6.70 5.82 3.07
CA PRO A 102 -6.34 6.61 4.24
C PRO A 102 -6.66 8.10 4.02
N PHE A 103 -7.74 8.59 4.65
CA PHE A 103 -8.12 10.01 4.63
C PHE A 103 -7.57 10.82 5.81
N GLY A 104 -6.90 10.14 6.75
CA GLY A 104 -6.47 10.71 8.02
C GLY A 104 -5.77 12.04 7.88
N ASN A 105 -6.06 12.99 8.76
CA ASN A 105 -5.39 14.29 8.78
C ASN A 105 -3.86 14.13 8.73
N ASN A 106 -3.33 13.28 9.63
CA ASN A 106 -1.91 12.96 9.71
C ASN A 106 -1.41 12.23 8.46
N THR A 107 -2.27 11.42 7.83
CA THR A 107 -1.92 10.69 6.60
C THR A 107 -1.76 11.64 5.43
N ILE A 108 -2.73 12.54 5.22
CA ILE A 108 -2.67 13.54 4.15
C ILE A 108 -1.47 14.46 4.36
N SER A 109 -1.23 14.93 5.59
CA SER A 109 -0.03 15.71 5.91
C SER A 109 1.24 14.96 5.54
N ARG A 110 1.37 13.70 5.97
CA ARG A 110 2.55 12.89 5.69
C ARG A 110 2.75 12.66 4.19
N CYS A 111 1.69 12.39 3.44
CA CYS A 111 1.78 12.25 1.98
C CYS A 111 2.30 13.53 1.31
N ILE A 112 1.85 14.70 1.78
CA ILE A 112 2.34 16.01 1.28
C ILE A 112 3.83 16.17 1.60
N ASP A 113 4.24 15.90 2.85
CA ASP A 113 5.63 16.01 3.28
C ASP A 113 6.56 15.07 2.50
N GLU A 114 6.14 13.82 2.29
CA GLU A 114 6.87 12.83 1.52
C GLU A 114 7.01 13.24 0.05
N MET A 115 5.93 13.71 -0.59
CA MET A 115 5.98 14.23 -1.95
C MET A 115 6.89 15.46 -2.06
N ALA A 116 6.82 16.38 -1.10
CA ALA A 116 7.69 17.57 -1.07
C ALA A 116 9.16 17.20 -0.89
N SER A 117 9.44 16.22 -0.02
CA SER A 117 10.78 15.67 0.20
C SER A 117 11.36 15.03 -1.06
N ASP A 118 10.55 14.24 -1.77
CA ASP A 118 10.97 13.61 -3.02
C ASP A 118 11.26 14.65 -4.11
N ILE A 119 10.36 15.62 -4.31
CA ILE A 119 10.59 16.73 -5.27
C ILE A 119 11.88 17.48 -4.91
N LYS A 120 12.10 17.80 -3.63
CA LYS A 120 13.33 18.45 -3.16
C LYS A 120 14.56 17.60 -3.48
N HIS A 121 14.50 16.29 -3.24
CA HIS A 121 15.60 15.37 -3.53
C HIS A 121 15.91 15.32 -5.04
N GLN A 122 14.88 15.17 -5.88
CA GLN A 122 15.02 15.18 -7.33
C GLN A 122 15.63 16.50 -7.83
N LEU A 123 15.10 17.64 -7.36
CA LEU A 123 15.61 18.96 -7.71
C LEU A 123 17.08 19.12 -7.29
N THR A 124 17.41 18.72 -6.06
CA THR A 124 18.80 18.78 -5.55
C THR A 124 19.75 17.98 -6.45
N ASN A 125 19.33 16.80 -6.91
CA ASN A 125 20.14 15.97 -7.80
C ASN A 125 20.35 16.60 -9.19
N ILE A 126 19.35 17.32 -9.69
CA ILE A 126 19.46 18.09 -10.94
C ILE A 126 20.43 19.26 -10.75
N LEU A 127 20.23 20.07 -9.71
CA LEU A 127 21.02 21.27 -9.44
C LEU A 127 22.49 20.96 -9.17
N ARG A 128 22.81 19.81 -8.54
CA ARG A 128 24.19 19.35 -8.36
C ARG A 128 24.94 19.12 -9.68
N ARG A 129 24.22 18.91 -10.78
CA ARG A 129 24.78 18.56 -12.10
C ARG A 129 24.66 19.70 -13.12
N SER A 130 24.03 20.82 -12.75
CA SER A 130 23.79 21.94 -13.65
C SER A 130 24.40 23.23 -13.10
N LYS A 131 24.75 24.14 -14.01
CA LYS A 131 25.00 25.54 -13.63
C LYS A 131 23.66 26.24 -13.53
N PHE A 132 23.45 26.99 -12.46
CA PHE A 132 22.23 27.77 -12.24
C PHE A 132 22.59 29.05 -11.48
N SER A 133 21.70 30.04 -11.55
CA SER A 133 21.74 31.25 -10.73
C SER A 133 20.47 31.30 -9.89
N ILE A 134 20.58 31.69 -8.62
CA ILE A 134 19.45 31.96 -7.74
C ILE A 134 19.35 33.47 -7.55
N GLN A 135 18.15 34.01 -7.72
CA GLN A 135 17.83 35.36 -7.30
C GLN A 135 17.19 35.27 -5.91
N ALA A 136 17.75 35.98 -4.94
CA ALA A 136 17.14 36.15 -3.63
C ALA A 136 16.38 37.48 -3.64
N ASP A 137 15.09 37.43 -3.29
CA ASP A 137 14.29 38.63 -3.03
C ASP A 137 14.17 38.81 -1.52
N GLU A 138 14.60 39.96 -1.01
CA GLU A 138 14.54 40.29 0.41
C GLU A 138 13.33 41.19 0.63
N SER A 139 12.17 40.56 0.83
CA SER A 139 10.94 41.26 1.19
C SER A 139 10.88 41.44 2.71
N THR A 140 10.92 42.70 3.16
CA THR A 140 10.58 43.06 4.54
C THR A 140 9.06 43.08 4.69
N VAL A 141 8.51 42.06 5.35
CA VAL A 141 7.11 42.08 5.81
C VAL A 141 7.01 43.11 6.92
N VAL A 142 6.37 44.24 6.65
CA VAL A 142 5.94 45.18 7.68
C VAL A 142 4.61 44.65 8.20
N ASP A 143 4.64 43.96 9.34
CA ASP A 143 3.43 43.50 10.03
C ASP A 143 2.63 44.74 10.45
N ASN A 144 1.68 45.14 9.62
CA ASN A 144 0.69 46.16 9.96
C ASN A 144 -0.65 45.47 10.20
N GLN A 145 -0.89 45.22 11.49
CA GLN A 145 -2.17 44.94 12.18
C GLN A 145 -2.94 43.66 11.84
#